data_AF-A0A0P8A6V4-F1
#
_entry.id   AF-A0A0P8A6V4-F1
#
_cell.length_a   1.000
_cell.length_b   1.000
_cell.length_c   1.000
_cell.angle_alpha   90.00
_cell.angle_beta   90.00
_cell.angle_gamma   90.00
#
_symmetry.space_group_name_H-M   'P 1'
#
loop_
_entity.id
_entity.type
_entity.pdbx_description
1 polymer ?
#
loop_
_entity_poly.entity_id
_entity_poly.type
_entity_poly.pdbx_seq_one_letter_code
_entity_poly.pdbx_strand_id
1 'polypeptide(L)'
;MLKQLLSGSTLVGLLLFGGASTVSAQGPAPQPETQQQNPGMQQQDPGMQQDPGMQQAPQADVSEDDLQRFAVAIQQIQEIEQQAQAQMIEVIESQGLTIERFNEIAQSQQDPSMQEQVEVSGEEAEIFDQAVERISGIRQEAEMEMETAVQQEGLDVEEFNLISQAVQQDPSLQQRVMEMLEN
;
A
#
# COMPACT_ATOMS: atom_id res chain seq x y z
N MET A 1 3.06 3.95 -16.84
CA MET A 1 2.27 2.91 -16.15
C MET A 1 2.52 2.95 -14.63
N LEU A 2 2.48 4.15 -14.01
CA LEU A 2 2.80 4.36 -12.59
C LEU A 2 1.60 4.19 -11.63
N LYS A 3 0.40 3.91 -12.14
CA LYS A 3 -0.86 3.98 -11.39
C LYS A 3 -1.18 2.78 -10.49
N GLN A 4 -0.37 1.71 -10.49
CA GLN A 4 -0.70 0.49 -9.74
C GLN A 4 0.07 0.28 -8.45
N LEU A 5 1.06 1.12 -8.13
CA LEU A 5 1.87 0.93 -6.92
C LEU A 5 1.44 1.76 -5.70
N LEU A 6 0.47 2.68 -5.85
CA LEU A 6 -0.13 3.40 -4.71
C LEU A 6 -1.46 2.81 -4.21
N SER A 7 -1.98 1.75 -4.86
CA SER A 7 -3.20 1.07 -4.42
C SER A 7 -2.96 -0.03 -3.36
N GLY A 8 -1.74 -0.14 -2.85
CA GLY A 8 -1.31 -1.19 -1.91
C GLY A 8 -1.67 -0.98 -0.44
N SER A 9 -2.45 0.05 -0.09
CA SER A 9 -2.88 0.29 1.30
C SER A 9 -4.40 0.49 1.42
N THR A 10 -5.18 -0.41 0.84
CA THR A 10 -6.49 -0.76 1.43
C THR A 10 -6.24 -1.74 2.58
N LEU A 11 -5.77 -1.25 3.72
CA LEU A 11 -5.91 -1.96 5.00
C LEU A 11 -7.33 -1.70 5.56
N VAL A 12 -8.35 -2.01 4.76
CA VAL A 12 -9.68 -2.33 5.27
C VAL A 12 -9.68 -3.83 5.58
N GLY A 13 -8.99 -4.17 6.66
CA GLY A 13 -9.02 -5.49 7.28
C GLY A 13 -10.12 -5.52 8.35
N LEU A 14 -11.36 -5.67 7.90
CA LEU A 14 -12.51 -6.03 8.73
C LEU A 14 -12.24 -7.40 9.40
N LEU A 15 -12.65 -7.54 10.67
CA LEU A 15 -13.16 -8.75 11.35
C LEU A 15 -12.49 -9.10 12.71
N LEU A 16 -13.20 -8.70 13.76
CA LEU A 16 -13.67 -9.57 14.85
C LEU A 16 -12.67 -10.61 15.42
N PHE A 17 -11.87 -10.21 16.42
CA PHE A 17 -11.51 -11.14 17.49
C PHE A 17 -12.35 -10.83 18.74
N GLY A 18 -13.60 -11.32 18.69
CA GLY A 18 -14.37 -11.63 19.88
C GLY A 18 -13.69 -12.77 20.64
N GLY A 19 -13.63 -12.64 21.96
CA GLY A 19 -12.83 -13.49 22.84
C GLY A 19 -13.11 -14.99 22.72
N ALA A 20 -12.03 -15.77 22.64
CA ALA A 20 -12.04 -17.16 23.06
C ALA A 20 -11.58 -17.20 24.51
N SER A 21 -12.55 -17.13 25.44
CA SER A 21 -12.33 -17.55 26.82
C SER A 21 -11.88 -19.00 26.83
N THR A 22 -10.73 -19.26 27.44
CA THR A 22 -10.22 -20.58 27.75
C THR A 22 -11.24 -21.35 28.59
N VAL A 23 -11.85 -22.40 28.04
CA VAL A 23 -12.52 -23.42 28.84
C VAL A 23 -11.95 -24.79 28.51
N SER A 24 -10.90 -25.14 29.24
CA SER A 24 -10.43 -26.52 29.38
C SER A 24 -11.42 -27.24 30.29
N ALA A 25 -12.45 -27.86 29.72
CA ALA A 25 -13.32 -28.79 30.45
C ALA A 25 -13.04 -30.22 29.96
N GLN A 26 -12.27 -30.93 30.77
CA GLN A 26 -12.06 -32.37 30.69
C GLN A 26 -13.41 -33.10 30.82
N GLY A 27 -13.78 -33.88 29.81
CA GLY A 27 -14.84 -34.88 29.91
C GLY A 27 -14.24 -36.29 29.92
N PRO A 28 -14.75 -37.23 30.73
CA PRO A 28 -14.42 -38.64 30.58
C PRO A 28 -15.48 -39.40 29.77
N ALA A 29 -14.98 -40.39 29.01
CA ALA A 29 -15.64 -41.55 28.41
C ALA A 29 -16.39 -41.38 27.06
N PRO A 30 -16.06 -42.21 26.03
CA PRO A 30 -16.84 -42.35 24.81
C PRO A 30 -17.90 -43.46 24.95
N GLN A 31 -19.10 -43.23 24.45
CA GLN A 31 -20.07 -44.28 24.13
C GLN A 31 -20.19 -44.41 22.60
N PRO A 32 -20.29 -45.63 22.04
CA PRO A 32 -20.46 -45.83 20.61
C PRO A 32 -21.94 -45.93 20.27
N GLU A 33 -22.45 -45.03 19.42
CA GLU A 33 -23.75 -45.22 18.78
C GLU A 33 -23.59 -45.23 17.26
N THR A 34 -23.80 -46.43 16.72
CA THR A 34 -23.97 -46.77 15.32
C THR A 34 -25.13 -46.00 14.69
N GLN A 35 -24.87 -45.18 13.68
CA GLN A 35 -25.90 -44.79 12.70
C GLN A 35 -25.35 -44.82 11.28
N GLN A 36 -25.92 -45.77 10.53
CA GLN A 36 -26.18 -45.77 9.09
C GLN A 36 -25.00 -45.59 8.11
N GLN A 37 -24.58 -46.75 7.63
CA GLN A 37 -23.78 -46.96 6.43
C GLN A 37 -24.52 -46.43 5.20
N ASN A 38 -23.96 -45.42 4.55
CA ASN A 38 -24.22 -45.10 3.15
C ASN A 38 -22.95 -45.45 2.34
N PRO A 39 -22.97 -46.47 1.46
CA PRO A 39 -21.79 -46.82 0.67
C PRO A 39 -21.81 -46.04 -0.65
N GLY A 40 -20.89 -45.09 -0.82
CA GLY A 40 -20.62 -44.53 -2.14
C GLY A 40 -20.07 -43.12 -2.14
N MET A 41 -18.73 -43.02 -2.09
CA MET A 41 -17.87 -42.11 -2.87
C MET A 41 -16.63 -41.73 -2.04
N GLN A 42 -15.59 -42.55 -2.22
CA GLN A 42 -14.22 -42.10 -2.04
C GLN A 42 -13.94 -41.04 -3.13
N GLN A 43 -13.92 -39.77 -2.75
CA GLN A 43 -13.20 -38.73 -3.48
C GLN A 43 -12.15 -38.24 -2.47
N GLN A 44 -10.99 -38.91 -2.42
CA GLN A 44 -9.77 -38.41 -3.05
C GLN A 44 -9.58 -36.92 -2.73
N ASP A 45 -8.87 -36.66 -1.64
CA ASP A 45 -8.19 -35.40 -1.37
C ASP A 45 -7.08 -35.24 -2.43
N PRO A 46 -7.24 -34.36 -3.43
CA PRO A 46 -6.22 -34.15 -4.44
C PRO A 46 -5.44 -32.90 -4.03
N GLY A 47 -4.41 -33.13 -3.22
CA GLY A 47 -3.21 -32.30 -3.15
C GLY A 47 -3.43 -30.88 -2.62
N MET A 48 -2.70 -30.56 -1.55
CA MET A 48 -2.10 -29.25 -1.41
C MET A 48 -1.41 -28.92 -2.75
N GLN A 49 -2.06 -28.08 -3.55
CA GLN A 49 -1.47 -27.44 -4.71
C GLN A 49 -0.33 -26.61 -4.16
N GLN A 50 0.88 -27.17 -4.27
CA GLN A 50 2.12 -26.44 -4.15
C GLN A 50 2.00 -25.26 -5.12
N ASP A 51 2.11 -24.06 -4.57
CA ASP A 51 2.22 -22.82 -5.33
C ASP A 51 3.27 -23.04 -6.44
N PRO A 52 2.88 -23.03 -7.73
CA PRO A 52 3.78 -23.36 -8.81
C PRO A 52 4.73 -22.18 -9.03
N GLY A 53 5.86 -22.23 -8.34
CA GLY A 53 7.04 -21.44 -8.63
C GLY A 53 6.85 -19.95 -8.40
N MET A 54 7.40 -19.46 -7.29
CA MET A 54 8.24 -18.26 -7.35
C MET A 54 9.23 -18.48 -8.49
N GLN A 55 8.86 -18.09 -9.71
CA GLN A 55 9.78 -17.87 -10.79
C GLN A 55 10.69 -16.79 -10.26
N GLN A 56 11.85 -17.19 -9.75
CA GLN A 56 12.93 -16.27 -9.45
C GLN A 56 13.11 -15.46 -10.72
N ALA A 57 12.70 -14.19 -10.68
CA ALA A 57 13.11 -13.25 -11.71
C ALA A 57 14.64 -13.40 -11.82
N PRO A 58 15.22 -13.32 -13.02
CA PRO A 58 16.67 -13.28 -13.16
C PRO A 58 17.20 -12.34 -12.10
N GLN A 59 18.05 -12.81 -11.18
CA GLN A 59 18.69 -11.95 -10.21
C GLN A 59 19.42 -10.90 -11.05
N ALA A 60 18.85 -9.71 -11.14
CA ALA A 60 19.51 -8.60 -11.80
C ALA A 60 20.78 -8.42 -11.00
N ASP A 61 21.93 -8.57 -11.67
CA ASP A 61 23.22 -8.29 -11.07
C ASP A 61 23.30 -6.76 -10.93
N VAL A 62 22.74 -6.25 -9.83
CA VAL A 62 22.71 -4.82 -9.53
C VAL A 62 24.12 -4.44 -9.11
N SER A 63 24.75 -3.54 -9.86
CA SER A 63 26.09 -3.07 -9.52
C SER A 63 26.07 -2.20 -8.27
N GLU A 64 27.18 -2.13 -7.54
CA GLU A 64 27.30 -1.23 -6.38
C GLU A 64 27.10 0.25 -6.76
N ASP A 65 27.55 0.65 -7.96
CA ASP A 65 27.37 2.03 -8.46
C ASP A 65 25.88 2.34 -8.72
N ASP A 66 25.15 1.39 -9.33
CA ASP A 66 23.70 1.54 -9.58
C ASP A 66 22.91 1.53 -8.27
N LEU A 67 23.32 0.70 -7.31
CA LEU A 67 22.72 0.66 -5.98
C LEU A 67 22.95 1.96 -5.20
N GLN A 68 24.13 2.57 -5.34
CA GLN A 68 24.42 3.87 -4.74
C GLN A 68 23.58 4.99 -5.36
N ARG A 69 23.47 5.04 -6.69
CA ARG A 69 22.60 5.99 -7.40
C ARG A 69 21.14 5.80 -7.00
N PHE A 70 20.71 4.56 -6.90
CA PHE A 70 19.37 4.20 -6.44
C PHE A 70 19.11 4.72 -5.01
N ALA A 71 20.05 4.51 -4.08
CA ALA A 71 19.92 4.99 -2.70
C ALA A 71 19.81 6.53 -2.64
N VAL A 72 20.63 7.24 -3.41
CA VAL A 72 20.59 8.71 -3.49
C VAL A 72 19.28 9.20 -4.11
N ALA A 73 18.79 8.55 -5.17
CA ALA A 73 17.50 8.86 -5.76
C ALA A 73 16.34 8.62 -4.77
N ILE A 74 16.37 7.53 -4.01
CA ILE A 74 15.38 7.23 -2.96
C ILE A 74 15.35 8.33 -1.91
N GLN A 75 16.50 8.83 -1.46
CA GLN A 75 16.57 9.93 -0.49
C GLN A 75 15.91 11.20 -1.03
N GLN A 76 16.22 11.59 -2.26
CA GLN A 76 15.61 12.76 -2.91
C GLN A 76 14.10 12.59 -3.09
N ILE A 77 13.65 11.42 -3.54
CA ILE A 77 12.22 11.09 -3.69
C ILE A 77 11.50 11.23 -2.34
N GLN A 78 12.07 10.71 -1.25
CA GLN A 78 11.47 10.83 0.08
C GLN A 78 11.32 12.29 0.52
N GLU A 79 12.27 13.16 0.19
CA GLU A 79 12.20 14.59 0.49
C GLU A 79 11.10 15.29 -0.32
N ILE A 80 11.00 14.98 -1.62
CA ILE A 80 9.95 15.49 -2.51
C ILE A 80 8.57 15.08 -1.99
N GLU A 81 8.39 13.80 -1.63
CA GLU A 81 7.12 13.30 -1.09
C GLU A 81 6.72 13.99 0.22
N GLN A 82 7.69 14.20 1.13
CA GLN A 82 7.44 14.92 2.38
C GLN A 82 7.02 16.38 2.14
N GLN A 83 7.70 17.07 1.21
CA GLN A 83 7.37 18.44 0.84
C GLN A 83 5.98 18.52 0.21
N ALA A 84 5.67 17.62 -0.71
CA ALA A 84 4.35 17.54 -1.35
C ALA A 84 3.26 17.29 -0.31
N GLN A 85 3.48 16.37 0.65
CA GLN A 85 2.52 16.12 1.73
C GLN A 85 2.30 17.36 2.61
N ALA A 86 3.36 18.07 2.98
CA ALA A 86 3.26 19.30 3.76
C ALA A 86 2.46 20.38 3.01
N GLN A 87 2.72 20.56 1.72
CA GLN A 87 1.99 21.51 0.87
C GLN A 87 0.51 21.15 0.73
N MET A 88 0.17 19.86 0.59
CA MET A 88 -1.23 19.43 0.52
C MET A 88 -1.98 19.77 1.82
N ILE A 89 -1.34 19.56 2.97
CA ILE A 89 -1.92 19.93 4.28
C ILE A 89 -2.14 21.45 4.35
N GLU A 90 -1.14 22.24 3.97
CA GLU A 90 -1.23 23.71 3.96
C GLU A 90 -2.35 24.21 3.04
N VAL A 91 -2.52 23.60 1.86
CA VAL A 91 -3.60 23.94 0.91
C VAL A 91 -4.99 23.72 1.51
N ILE A 92 -5.17 22.68 2.32
CA ILE A 92 -6.45 22.37 2.98
C ILE A 92 -6.69 23.37 4.12
N GLU A 93 -5.71 23.53 5.01
CA GLU A 93 -5.83 24.38 6.20
C GLU A 93 -5.95 25.87 5.87
N SER A 94 -5.20 26.35 4.87
CA SER A 94 -5.24 27.75 4.44
C SER A 94 -6.58 28.19 3.86
N GLN A 95 -7.40 27.25 3.39
CA GLN A 95 -8.75 27.50 2.91
C GLN A 95 -9.81 27.37 4.03
N GLY A 96 -9.38 27.16 5.28
CA GLY A 96 -10.26 27.10 6.44
C GLY A 96 -10.90 25.73 6.66
N LEU A 97 -10.47 24.70 5.94
CA LEU A 97 -10.93 23.33 6.10
C LEU A 97 -9.94 22.54 6.95
N THR A 98 -10.42 21.63 7.80
CA THR A 98 -9.51 20.67 8.46
C THR A 98 -9.29 19.46 7.57
N ILE A 99 -8.19 18.74 7.77
CA ILE A 99 -7.93 17.48 7.07
C ILE A 99 -9.07 16.47 7.30
N GLU A 100 -9.59 16.39 8.53
CA GLU A 100 -10.71 15.47 8.84
C GLU A 100 -11.96 15.85 8.06
N ARG A 101 -12.29 17.14 7.98
CA ARG A 101 -13.46 17.62 7.23
C ARG A 101 -13.29 17.44 5.73
N PHE A 102 -12.10 17.70 5.20
CA PHE A 102 -11.77 17.40 3.80
C PHE A 102 -11.98 15.92 3.48
N ASN A 103 -11.50 15.02 4.34
CA ASN A 103 -11.68 13.57 4.15
C ASN A 103 -13.13 13.12 4.26
N GLU A 104 -13.91 13.72 5.17
CA GLU A 104 -15.35 13.44 5.31
C GLU A 104 -16.11 13.83 4.04
N ILE A 105 -15.85 15.02 3.50
CA ILE A 105 -16.42 15.48 2.23
C ILE A 105 -15.97 14.58 1.08
N ALA A 106 -14.67 14.21 1.01
CA ALA A 106 -14.17 13.33 -0.03
C ALA A 106 -14.87 11.94 -0.01
N GLN A 107 -15.07 11.38 1.18
CA GLN A 107 -15.77 10.09 1.35
C GLN A 107 -17.23 10.19 0.93
N SER A 108 -17.93 11.28 1.29
CA SER A 108 -19.32 11.47 0.88
C SER A 108 -19.45 11.59 -0.64
N GLN A 109 -18.48 12.19 -1.33
CA GLN A 109 -18.49 12.27 -2.80
C GLN A 109 -18.23 10.92 -3.48
N GLN A 110 -17.44 10.03 -2.84
CA GLN A 110 -17.09 8.71 -3.39
C GLN A 110 -18.13 7.62 -3.10
N ASP A 111 -18.79 7.68 -1.94
CA ASP A 111 -19.75 6.69 -1.48
C ASP A 111 -21.17 7.29 -1.46
N PRO A 112 -22.08 6.85 -2.35
CA PRO A 112 -23.47 7.32 -2.38
C PRO A 112 -24.22 7.13 -1.05
N SER A 113 -23.84 6.13 -0.24
CA SER A 113 -24.48 5.88 1.06
C SER A 113 -24.08 6.90 2.14
N MET A 114 -22.95 7.58 1.95
CA MET A 114 -22.45 8.64 2.82
C MET A 114 -23.01 10.02 2.44
N GLN A 115 -23.47 10.21 1.19
CA GLN A 115 -24.07 11.46 0.73
C GLN A 115 -25.30 11.87 1.55
N GLU A 116 -26.08 10.91 2.03
CA GLU A 116 -27.26 11.16 2.85
C GLU A 116 -26.92 11.45 4.33
N GLN A 117 -25.69 11.15 4.76
CA GLN A 117 -25.24 11.25 6.16
C GLN A 117 -24.35 12.46 6.41
N VAL A 118 -23.60 12.90 5.40
CA VAL A 118 -22.70 14.04 5.47
C VAL A 118 -23.36 15.23 4.80
N GLU A 119 -23.80 16.20 5.60
CA GLU A 119 -24.26 17.48 5.08
C GLU A 119 -23.04 18.31 4.65
N VAL A 120 -23.00 18.72 3.38
CA VAL A 120 -21.96 19.57 2.82
C VAL A 120 -22.61 20.87 2.38
N SER A 121 -22.18 21.99 2.97
CA SER A 121 -22.66 23.31 2.55
C SER A 121 -22.11 23.71 1.18
N GLY A 122 -22.74 24.68 0.52
CA GLY A 122 -22.26 25.18 -0.77
C GLY A 122 -20.86 25.79 -0.68
N GLU A 123 -20.55 26.50 0.41
CA GLU A 123 -19.23 27.08 0.67
C GLU A 123 -18.17 25.98 0.86
N GLU A 124 -18.48 24.93 1.62
CA GLU A 124 -17.57 23.79 1.79
C GLU A 124 -17.32 23.03 0.48
N ALA A 125 -18.34 22.89 -0.37
CA ALA A 125 -18.19 22.27 -1.68
C ALA A 125 -17.23 23.09 -2.58
N GLU A 126 -17.37 24.41 -2.60
CA GLU A 126 -16.49 25.30 -3.37
C GLU A 126 -15.04 25.28 -2.85
N ILE A 127 -14.85 25.29 -1.53
CA ILE A 127 -13.52 25.17 -0.89
C ILE A 127 -12.91 23.79 -1.21
N PHE A 128 -13.72 22.73 -1.11
CA PHE A 128 -13.27 21.37 -1.40
C PHE A 128 -12.80 21.22 -2.84
N ASP A 129 -13.58 21.69 -3.81
CA ASP A 129 -13.21 21.62 -5.24
C ASP A 129 -11.90 22.36 -5.53
N GLN A 130 -11.72 23.55 -4.95
CA GLN A 130 -10.49 24.32 -5.06
C GLN A 130 -9.28 23.63 -4.42
N ALA A 131 -9.46 23.04 -3.24
CA ALA A 131 -8.43 22.25 -2.59
C ALA A 131 -8.04 21.03 -3.43
N VAL A 132 -9.02 20.31 -3.99
CA VAL A 132 -8.77 19.16 -4.89
C VAL A 132 -7.95 19.58 -6.12
N GLU A 133 -8.28 20.70 -6.76
CA GLU A 133 -7.53 21.20 -7.92
C GLU A 133 -6.06 21.49 -7.56
N ARG A 134 -5.82 22.21 -6.46
CA ARG A 134 -4.46 22.55 -5.99
C ARG A 134 -3.67 21.31 -5.57
N ILE A 135 -4.29 20.40 -4.82
CA ILE A 135 -3.68 19.13 -4.41
C ILE A 135 -3.30 18.29 -5.64
N SER A 136 -4.15 18.27 -6.67
CA SER A 136 -3.85 17.58 -7.93
C SER A 136 -2.62 18.19 -8.62
N GLY A 137 -2.48 19.52 -8.59
CA GLY A 137 -1.29 20.22 -9.09
C GLY A 137 -0.02 19.82 -8.34
N ILE A 138 -0.05 19.86 -7.00
CA ILE A 138 1.08 19.47 -6.14
C ILE A 138 1.52 18.02 -6.43
N ARG A 139 0.56 17.10 -6.60
CA ARG A 139 0.87 15.70 -6.93
C ARG A 139 1.57 15.57 -8.28
N GLN A 140 1.09 16.28 -9.30
CA GLN A 140 1.71 16.26 -10.62
C GLN A 140 3.12 16.86 -10.60
N GLU A 141 3.32 17.95 -9.86
CA GLU A 141 4.65 18.55 -9.67
C GLU A 141 5.61 17.60 -8.98
N ALA A 142 5.21 17.01 -7.86
CA ALA A 142 5.99 16.00 -7.16
C ALA A 142 6.33 14.79 -8.05
N GLU A 143 5.38 14.30 -8.86
CA GLU A 143 5.63 13.22 -9.83
C GLU A 143 6.74 13.59 -10.84
N MET A 144 6.73 14.81 -11.37
CA MET A 144 7.77 15.29 -12.29
C MET A 144 9.12 15.47 -11.59
N GLU A 145 9.12 15.97 -10.35
CA GLU A 145 10.34 16.13 -9.57
C GLU A 145 10.98 14.79 -9.21
N MET A 146 10.18 13.79 -8.84
CA MET A 146 10.66 12.43 -8.58
C MET A 146 11.30 11.81 -9.83
N GLU A 147 10.66 11.93 -11.00
CA GLU A 147 11.24 11.47 -12.27
C GLU A 147 12.56 12.19 -12.55
N THR A 148 12.61 13.50 -12.30
CA THR A 148 13.82 14.30 -12.49
C THR A 148 14.93 13.88 -11.53
N ALA A 149 14.63 13.58 -10.27
CA ALA A 149 15.60 13.11 -9.28
C ALA A 149 16.25 11.79 -9.71
N VAL A 150 15.47 10.84 -10.24
CA VAL A 150 16.01 9.59 -10.80
C VAL A 150 16.95 9.87 -11.98
N GLN A 151 16.53 10.74 -12.91
CA GLN A 151 17.33 11.09 -14.10
C GLN A 151 18.64 11.80 -13.76
N GLN A 152 18.66 12.63 -12.71
CA GLN A 152 19.87 13.33 -12.26
C GLN A 152 20.96 12.39 -11.75
N GLU A 153 20.56 11.26 -11.16
CA GLU A 153 21.50 10.20 -10.73
C GLU A 153 21.98 9.33 -11.90
N GLY A 154 21.55 9.63 -13.13
CA GLY A 154 21.95 8.89 -14.33
C GLY A 154 21.25 7.54 -14.47
N LEU A 155 20.10 7.38 -13.82
CA LEU A 155 19.18 6.26 -14.01
C LEU A 155 17.98 6.74 -14.81
N ASP A 156 17.37 5.87 -15.61
CA ASP A 156 15.99 6.09 -16.05
C ASP A 156 14.97 5.44 -15.10
N VAL A 157 13.69 5.72 -15.34
CA VAL A 157 12.60 5.18 -14.50
C VAL A 157 12.48 3.66 -14.61
N GLU A 158 12.83 3.06 -15.76
CA GLU A 158 12.78 1.61 -15.93
C GLU A 158 13.90 0.94 -15.13
N GLU A 159 15.12 1.45 -15.21
CA GLU A 159 16.29 1.01 -14.44
C GLU A 159 16.05 1.14 -12.94
N PHE A 160 15.54 2.30 -12.49
CA PHE A 160 15.19 2.50 -11.09
C PHE A 160 14.16 1.47 -10.59
N ASN A 161 13.14 1.16 -11.40
CA ASN A 161 12.13 0.16 -11.05
C ASN A 161 12.70 -1.26 -11.01
N LEU A 162 13.60 -1.61 -11.93
CA LEU A 162 14.29 -2.90 -11.94
C LEU A 162 15.17 -3.07 -10.69
N ILE A 163 15.93 -2.04 -10.32
CA ILE A 163 16.75 -2.04 -9.11
C ILE A 163 15.85 -2.14 -7.87
N SER A 164 14.77 -1.36 -7.80
CA SER A 164 13.79 -1.42 -6.70
C SER A 164 13.21 -2.84 -6.54
N GLN A 165 12.83 -3.48 -7.64
CA GLN A 165 12.33 -4.85 -7.63
C GLN A 165 13.39 -5.86 -7.15
N ALA A 166 14.65 -5.71 -7.57
CA ALA A 166 15.75 -6.56 -7.12
C ALA A 166 16.02 -6.38 -5.62
N VAL A 167 16.09 -5.14 -5.14
CA VAL A 167 16.24 -4.79 -3.72
C VAL A 167 15.08 -5.39 -2.91
N GLN A 168 13.83 -5.30 -3.36
CA GLN A 168 12.69 -5.89 -2.63
C GLN A 168 12.76 -7.42 -2.50
N GLN A 169 13.41 -8.10 -3.44
CA GLN A 169 13.52 -9.57 -3.47
C GLN A 169 14.77 -10.11 -2.78
N ASP A 170 15.83 -9.31 -2.63
CA ASP A 170 17.11 -9.73 -2.07
C ASP A 170 17.42 -9.02 -0.74
N PRO A 171 17.34 -9.74 0.41
CA PRO A 171 17.65 -9.17 1.72
C PRO A 171 19.06 -8.59 1.85
N SER A 172 20.05 -9.11 1.12
CA SER A 172 21.41 -8.56 1.13
C SER A 172 21.48 -7.20 0.43
N LEU A 173 20.75 -7.03 -0.67
CA LEU A 173 20.62 -5.73 -1.33
C LEU A 173 19.84 -4.73 -0.45
N GLN A 174 18.80 -5.17 0.27
CA GLN A 174 18.08 -4.31 1.23
C GLN A 174 19.01 -3.77 2.30
N GLN A 175 19.80 -4.64 2.91
CA GLN A 175 20.76 -4.24 3.93
C GLN A 175 21.75 -3.23 3.36
N ARG A 176 22.23 -3.46 2.14
CA ARG A 176 23.19 -2.57 1.49
C ARG A 176 22.62 -1.17 1.20
N VAL A 177 21.38 -1.08 0.72
CA VAL A 177 20.68 0.20 0.55
C VAL A 177 20.46 0.91 1.88
N MET A 178 20.06 0.18 2.93
CA MET A 178 19.91 0.77 4.27
C MET A 178 21.23 1.37 4.78
N GLU A 179 22.34 0.64 4.64
CA GLU A 179 23.67 1.16 4.99
C GLU A 179 24.02 2.42 4.19
N MET A 180 23.65 2.49 2.90
CA MET A 180 23.88 3.69 2.07
C MET A 180 23.04 4.90 2.51
N LEU A 181 21.82 4.68 3.00
CA LEU A 181 20.92 5.74 3.48
C LEU A 181 21.28 6.24 4.89
N GLU A 182 21.98 5.44 5.69
CA GLU A 182 22.40 5.80 7.06
C GLU A 182 23.71 6.60 7.11
N ASN A 183 24.45 6.71 6.01
CA ASN A 183 25.73 7.44 5.91
C ASN A 183 25.55 8.88 5.44
#